data_AF-A0A7T4TCR9-F1
#
_entry.id   AF-A0A7T4TCR9-F1
#
_cell.length_a   1.000
_cell.length_b   1.000
_cell.length_c   1.000
_cell.angle_alpha   90.00
_cell.angle_beta   90.00
_cell.angle_gamma   90.00
#
_symmetry.space_group_name_H-M   'P 1'
#
loop_
_entity.id
_entity.type
_entity.pdbx_description
1 polymer ?
#
loop_
_entity_poly.entity_id
_entity_poly.type
_entity_poly.pdbx_seq_one_letter_code
_entity_poly.pdbx_strand_id
1 'polypeptide(L)' 'MSFSELTTYLQTFAQFIFISAGPYILMIALGVLVLMVAKGWAQMKTAVIAAVAAFCFFGIPALIHYAQQQAAMSI' A
#
# COMPACT_ATOMS: atom_id res chain seq x y z
N MET A 1 23.36 6.32 18.22
CA MET A 1 22.37 5.48 17.50
C MET A 1 23.15 4.34 16.88
N SER A 2 22.96 3.12 17.39
CA SER A 2 23.59 1.92 16.84
C SER A 2 22.94 1.56 15.50
N PHE A 3 23.67 0.88 14.62
CA PHE A 3 23.14 0.45 13.32
C PHE A 3 21.89 -0.43 13.48
N SER A 4 21.86 -1.27 14.53
CA SER A 4 20.73 -2.12 14.87
C SER A 4 19.47 -1.33 15.21
N GLU A 5 19.58 -0.27 16.00
CA GLU A 5 18.42 0.58 16.34
C GLU A 5 17.85 1.26 15.09
N LEU A 6 18.71 1.81 14.23
CA LEU A 6 18.30 2.45 12.99
C LEU A 6 17.54 1.47 12.08
N THR A 7 18.05 0.24 11.91
CA THR A 7 17.38 -0.80 11.11
C THR A 7 16.00 -1.13 11.67
N THR A 8 15.86 -1.25 13.00
CA THR A 8 14.56 -1.49 13.65
C THR A 8 13.57 -0.36 13.36
N TYR A 9 13.98 0.91 13.51
CA TYR A 9 13.10 2.04 13.21
C TYR A 9 12.65 2.09 11.75
N LEU A 10 13.55 1.80 10.81
CA LEU A 10 13.20 1.75 9.38
C LEU A 10 12.24 0.59 9.09
N GLN A 11 12.41 -0.56 9.73
CA GLN A 11 11.51 -1.69 9.59
C GLN A 11 10.11 -1.39 10.16
N THR A 12 10.03 -0.78 11.33
CA THR A 12 8.76 -0.35 11.94
C THR A 12 8.06 0.69 11.08
N PHE A 13 8.81 1.65 10.53
CA PHE A 13 8.28 2.66 9.62
C PHE A 13 7.74 2.05 8.33
N ALA A 14 8.48 1.12 7.73
CA ALA A 14 8.03 0.39 6.54
C ALA A 14 6.76 -0.43 6.82
N GLN A 15 6.69 -1.13 7.95
CA GLN A 15 5.47 -1.84 8.36
C GLN A 15 4.28 -0.88 8.51
N PHE A 16 4.50 0.28 9.14
CA PHE A 16 3.44 1.28 9.28
C PHE A 16 2.93 1.75 7.91
N ILE A 17 3.82 2.13 6.99
CA ILE A 17 3.45 2.63 5.66
C ILE A 17 2.73 1.56 4.84
N PHE A 18 3.29 0.36 4.75
CA PHE A 18 2.81 -0.64 3.79
C PHE A 18 1.68 -1.52 4.34
N ILE A 19 1.58 -1.69 5.66
CA ILE A 19 0.58 -2.57 6.28
C ILE A 19 -0.56 -1.77 6.88
N SER A 20 -0.26 -0.79 7.74
CA SER A 20 -1.30 -0.03 8.46
C SER A 20 -1.89 1.09 7.61
N ALA A 21 -1.05 1.90 6.97
CA ALA A 21 -1.48 3.00 6.11
C ALA A 21 -1.75 2.54 4.66
N GLY A 22 -1.20 1.40 4.24
CA GLY A 22 -1.24 0.89 2.87
C GLY A 22 -2.64 0.88 2.24
N PRO A 23 -3.66 0.27 2.88
CA PRO A 23 -5.03 0.25 2.35
C PRO A 23 -5.61 1.65 2.11
N TYR A 24 -5.32 2.59 3.01
CA TYR A 24 -5.79 3.98 2.88
C TYR A 24 -5.07 4.73 1.76
N ILE A 25 -3.75 4.52 1.62
CA ILE A 25 -2.96 5.10 0.52
C ILE A 25 -3.48 4.58 -0.82
N LEU A 26 -3.79 3.29 -0.92
CA LEU A 26 -4.39 2.69 -2.10
C LEU A 26 -5.75 3.29 -2.43
N MET A 27 -6.62 3.45 -1.42
CA MET A 27 -7.94 4.06 -1.59
C MET A 27 -7.84 5.49 -2.12
N ILE A 28 -6.93 6.30 -1.57
CA ILE A 28 -6.70 7.67 -2.02
C ILE A 28 -6.14 7.68 -3.44
N ALA A 29 -5.15 6.84 -3.75
CA ALA A 29 -4.56 6.76 -5.08
C ALA A 29 -5.61 6.39 -6.14
N LEU A 30 -6.45 5.40 -5.88
CA LEU A 30 -7.54 5.03 -6.78
C LEU A 30 -8.55 6.16 -6.95
N GLY A 31 -8.97 6.81 -5.87
CA GLY A 31 -9.89 7.95 -5.93
C GLY A 31 -9.36 9.09 -6.79
N VAL A 32 -8.08 9.45 -6.61
CA VAL A 32 -7.41 10.48 -7.43
C VAL A 32 -7.33 10.06 -8.89
N LEU A 33 -6.95 8.81 -9.18
CA LEU A 33 -6.84 8.31 -10.55
C LEU A 33 -8.20 8.33 -11.28
N VAL A 34 -9.29 7.95 -10.62
CA VAL A 34 -10.64 7.99 -11.19
C VAL A 34 -11.02 9.43 -11.56
N LEU A 35 -10.76 10.40 -10.67
CA LEU A 35 -11.06 11.81 -10.94
C LEU A 35 -10.18 12.40 -12.05
N MET A 36 -8.90 12.06 -12.08
CA MET A 36 -7.96 12.54 -13.10
C MET A 36 -8.29 12.00 -14.49
N VAL A 37 -8.65 10.72 -14.60
CA VAL A 37 -9.08 10.13 -15.88
C VAL A 37 -10.39 10.75 -16.35
N ALA A 38 -11.39 10.89 -15.46
CA ALA A 38 -12.68 11.47 -15.81
C ALA A 38 -12.56 12.92 -16.32
N LYS A 39 -11.62 13.70 -15.76
CA LYS A 39 -11.31 15.06 -16.22
C LYS A 39 -10.41 15.14 -17.45
N GLY A 40 -9.92 14.00 -17.97
CA GLY A 40 -8.98 13.94 -19.09
C GLY A 40 -7.56 14.40 -18.73
N TRP A 41 -7.23 14.55 -17.45
CA TRP A 41 -5.91 14.97 -16.97
C TRP A 41 -4.89 13.83 -17.01
N ALA A 42 -5.35 12.59 -16.97
CA ALA A 42 -4.52 11.40 -17.10
C ALA A 42 -5.05 10.49 -18.22
N GLN A 43 -4.13 9.90 -18.99
CA GLN A 43 -4.47 8.89 -19.98
C GLN A 43 -4.93 7.61 -19.27
N MET A 44 -5.97 6.96 -19.78
CA MET A 44 -6.50 5.72 -19.19
C MET A 44 -5.42 4.66 -18.99
N LYS A 45 -4.51 4.48 -19.96
CA LYS A 45 -3.42 3.52 -19.88
C LYS A 45 -2.48 3.79 -18.71
N THR A 46 -2.10 5.06 -18.49
CA THR A 46 -1.18 5.42 -17.39
C THR A 46 -1.85 5.27 -16.03
N ALA A 47 -3.15 5.59 -15.95
CA ALA A 47 -3.92 5.40 -14.72
C ALA A 47 -4.05 3.92 -14.32
N VAL A 48 -4.27 3.02 -15.28
CA VAL A 48 -4.32 1.58 -15.01
C VAL A 48 -2.96 1.07 -14.51
N ILE A 49 -1.86 1.49 -15.12
CA ILE A 49 -0.51 1.11 -14.66
C ILE A 49 -0.27 1.60 -13.23
N ALA A 50 -0.64 2.85 -12.92
CA ALA A 50 -0.50 3.41 -11.59
C ALA A 50 -1.37 2.69 -10.55
N ALA A 51 -2.60 2.31 -10.92
CA ALA A 51 -3.49 1.54 -10.05
C ALA A 51 -2.91 0.14 -9.75
N VAL A 52 -2.38 -0.56 -10.76
CA VAL A 52 -1.73 -1.87 -10.58
C VAL A 52 -0.49 -1.75 -9.70
N ALA A 53 0.35 -0.74 -9.94
CA ALA A 53 1.52 -0.50 -9.10
C ALA A 53 1.12 -0.22 -7.64
N ALA A 54 0.15 0.67 -7.41
CA ALA A 54 -0.36 0.96 -6.07
C ALA A 54 -0.92 -0.30 -5.38
N PHE A 55 -1.62 -1.17 -6.13
CA PHE A 55 -2.10 -2.44 -5.62
C PHE A 55 -0.97 -3.39 -5.21
N CYS A 56 0.07 -3.54 -6.04
CA CYS A 56 1.21 -4.39 -5.72
C CYS A 56 1.98 -3.90 -4.48
N PHE A 57 2.18 -2.59 -4.35
CA PHE A 57 2.96 -2.02 -3.25
C PHE A 57 2.18 -1.89 -1.93
N PHE A 58 0.89 -1.58 -1.97
CA PHE A 58 0.12 -1.28 -0.77
C PHE A 58 -1.01 -2.28 -0.48
N GLY A 59 -1.59 -2.89 -1.53
CA GLY A 59 -2.66 -3.87 -1.39
C GLY A 59 -2.15 -5.26 -1.01
N ILE A 60 -1.14 -5.78 -1.75
CA ILE A 60 -0.61 -7.13 -1.51
C ILE A 60 -0.03 -7.28 -0.10
N PRO A 61 0.84 -6.39 0.42
CA PRO A 61 1.40 -6.54 1.76
C PRO A 61 0.33 -6.51 2.86
N ALA A 62 -0.68 -5.65 2.72
CA ALA A 62 -1.79 -5.58 3.67
C ALA A 62 -2.66 -6.86 3.65
N LEU A 63 -2.92 -7.43 2.47
CA LEU A 63 -3.65 -8.71 2.34
C LEU A 63 -2.87 -9.87 2.95
N ILE A 64 -1.57 -9.96 2.71
CA ILE A 64 -0.72 -11.00 3.30
C ILE A 64 -0.73 -10.89 4.82
N HIS A 65 -0.56 -9.69 5.37
CA HIS A 65 -0.60 -9.47 6.81
C HIS A 65 -1.96 -9.83 7.42
N TYR A 66 -3.06 -9.45 6.76
CA TYR A 66 -4.40 -9.82 7.18
C TYR A 66 -4.61 -11.34 7.18
N ALA A 67 -4.15 -12.05 6.14
CA ALA A 67 -4.21 -13.50 6.07
C ALA A 67 -3.36 -14.18 7.16
N GLN A 68 -2.18 -13.63 7.48
CA GLN A 68 -1.36 -14.10 8.60
C GLN A 68 -2.07 -13.94 9.96
N GLN A 69 -2.74 -12.80 10.17
CA GLN A 69 -3.53 -12.57 11.38
C GLN A 69 -4.72 -13.52 11.48
N GLN A 70 -5.44 -13.76 10.38
CA GLN A 70 -6.53 -14.73 10.35
C GLN A 70 -6.04 -16.16 10.66
N ALA A 71 -4.93 -16.58 10.07
CA ALA A 71 -4.34 -17.88 10.34
C ALA A 71 -3.95 -18.03 11.83
N ALA A 72 -3.36 -17.00 12.42
CA ALA A 72 -2.98 -16.99 13.84
C ALA A 72 -4.19 -17.05 14.80
N MET A 73 -5.37 -16.55 14.39
CA MET A 73 -6.60 -16.64 15.19
C MET A 73 -7.31 -18.00 15.06
N SER A 74 -6.94 -18.80 14.07
CA SER A 74 -7.55 -20.12 13.80
C SER A 74 -6.87 -21.29 14.52
N ILE A 75 -5.83 -21.02 15.30
CA ILE A 75 -5.09 -21.97 16.16
C ILE A 75 -5.40 -21.62 17.62
#